data_AF-A0A928C1G4-F1
#
_entry.id   AF-A0A928C1G4-F1
#
_cell.length_a   1.000
_cell.length_b   1.000
_cell.length_c   1.000
_cell.angle_alpha   90.00
_cell.angle_beta   90.00
_cell.angle_gamma   90.00
#
_symmetry.space_group_name_H-M   'P 1'
#
loop_
_entity.id
_entity.type
_entity.pdbx_description
1 polymer ?
#
loop_
_entity_poly.entity_id
_entity_poly.type
_entity_poly.pdbx_seq_one_letter_code
_entity_poly.pdbx_strand_id
1 'polypeptide(L)' 'MDICKTDVQKIIKYFDDAAKVYDTLPGQRNVCRAWVLKQMSRKLKNKLITINSVQNEKK' A
#
# COMPACT_ATOMS: atom_id res chain seq x y z
N MET A 1 11.95 3.38 16.65
CA MET A 1 11.67 4.05 15.36
C MET A 1 10.17 3.95 15.15
N ASP A 2 9.42 4.93 15.66
CA ASP A 2 7.97 4.96 15.50
C ASP A 2 7.64 5.23 14.03
N ILE A 3 6.99 4.27 13.38
CA ILE A 3 6.55 4.41 12.00
C ILE A 3 5.38 5.41 12.02
N CYS A 4 5.61 6.61 11.48
CA CYS A 4 4.58 7.65 11.46
C CYS A 4 3.50 7.30 10.41
N LYS A 5 2.24 7.72 10.64
CA LYS A 5 1.13 7.49 9.70
C LYS A 5 1.48 7.99 8.28
N THR A 6 2.22 9.09 8.19
CA THR A 6 2.70 9.68 6.94
C THR A 6 3.70 8.78 6.21
N ASP A 7 4.55 8.05 6.92
CA ASP A 7 5.51 7.13 6.30
C ASP A 7 4.80 5.93 5.67
N VAL A 8 3.77 5.41 6.35
CA VAL A 8 2.90 4.36 5.79
C VAL A 8 2.21 4.84 4.51
N GLN A 9 1.69 6.08 4.51
CA GLN A 9 1.08 6.68 3.32
C GLN A 9 2.09 6.86 2.17
N LYS A 10 3.33 7.27 2.46
CA LYS A 10 4.39 7.35 1.46
C LYS A 10 4.70 5.98 0.87
N ILE A 11 4.86 4.95 1.70
CA ILE A 11 5.12 3.56 1.25
C ILE A 11 4.00 3.07 0.32
N ILE A 12 2.74 3.31 0.71
CA ILE A 12 1.58 3.00 -0.12
C ILE A 12 1.68 3.68 -1.49
N LYS A 13 2.02 4.98 -1.52
CA LYS A 13 2.17 5.72 -2.77
C LYS A 13 3.27 5.13 -3.66
N TYR A 14 4.43 4.81 -3.09
CA TYR A 14 5.51 4.16 -3.82
C TYR A 14 5.09 2.81 -4.43
N PHE A 15 4.32 2.00 -3.70
CA PHE A 15 3.80 0.73 -4.23
C PHE A 15 2.78 0.93 -5.34
N ASP A 16 1.86 1.89 -5.19
CA ASP A 16 0.87 2.20 -6.22
C ASP A 16 1.54 2.73 -7.50
N ASP A 17 2.55 3.60 -7.38
CA ASP A 17 3.27 4.14 -8.53
C ASP A 17 4.16 3.08 -9.21
N ALA A 18 4.84 2.23 -8.44
CA ALA A 18 5.59 1.10 -9.00
C ALA A 18 4.68 0.10 -9.73
N ALA A 19 3.48 -0.18 -9.19
CA ALA A 19 2.51 -1.06 -9.83
C ALA A 19 2.07 -0.53 -11.20
N LYS A 20 1.84 0.79 -11.33
CA LYS A 20 1.53 1.43 -12.61
C LYS A 20 2.65 1.23 -13.63
N VAL A 21 3.91 1.39 -13.21
CA VAL A 21 5.05 1.13 -14.09
C VAL A 21 5.01 -0.31 -14.60
N TYR A 22 4.80 -1.30 -13.73
CA TYR A 22 4.72 -2.70 -14.16
C TYR A 22 3.50 -3.01 -15.03
N ASP A 23 2.36 -2.34 -14.84
CA ASP A 23 1.18 -2.50 -15.71
C ASP A 23 1.46 -2.01 -17.15
N THR A 24 2.36 -1.03 -17.34
CA THR A 24 2.73 -0.56 -18.68
C THR A 24 3.67 -1.50 -19.43
N LEU A 25 4.32 -2.43 -18.73
CA LEU A 25 5.29 -3.35 -19.31
C LEU A 25 4.62 -4.68 -19.67
N PRO A 26 4.73 -5.15 -20.93
CA PRO A 26 4.16 -6.43 -21.33
C PRO A 26 4.87 -7.59 -20.63
N GLY A 27 4.15 -8.70 -20.43
CA GLY A 27 4.69 -9.97 -19.93
C GLY A 27 4.18 -10.37 -18.54
N GLN A 28 3.93 -11.67 -18.39
CA GLN A 28 3.32 -12.26 -17.19
C GLN A 28 4.07 -11.92 -15.90
N ARG A 29 5.40 -11.84 -15.94
CA ARG A 29 6.21 -11.48 -14.77
C ARG A 29 5.91 -10.07 -14.26
N ASN A 30 5.62 -9.12 -15.15
CA ASN A 30 5.31 -7.75 -14.79
C ASN A 30 3.89 -7.66 -14.22
N VAL A 31 2.94 -8.37 -14.82
CA VAL A 31 1.57 -8.51 -14.28
C VAL A 31 1.58 -9.10 -12.86
N CYS A 32 2.35 -10.18 -12.63
CA CYS A 32 2.49 -10.77 -11.30
C CYS A 32 3.08 -9.77 -10.29
N ARG A 33 4.11 -9.00 -10.67
CA ARG A 33 4.72 -7.97 -9.80
C ARG A 33 3.75 -6.84 -9.48
N ALA A 34 3.03 -6.33 -10.47
CA ALA A 34 2.01 -5.30 -10.30
C ALA A 34 0.91 -5.78 -9.34
N TRP A 35 0.47 -7.03 -9.49
CA TRP A 35 -0.54 -7.63 -8.62
C TRP A 35 -0.08 -7.71 -7.15
N VAL A 36 1.15 -8.19 -6.90
CA VAL A 36 1.70 -8.28 -5.53
C VAL A 36 1.82 -6.90 -4.89
N LEU A 37 2.25 -5.88 -5.63
CA LEU A 37 2.36 -4.51 -5.13
C LEU A 37 0.99 -3.93 -4.75
N LYS A 38 -0.03 -4.14 -5.60
CA LYS A 38 -1.42 -3.74 -5.33
C LYS A 38 -1.97 -4.47 -4.08
N GLN A 39 -1.67 -5.76 -3.94
CA GLN A 39 -2.07 -6.56 -2.77
C GLN A 39 -1.42 -6.02 -1.48
N MET A 40 -0.14 -5.66 -1.52
CA MET A 40 0.58 -5.11 -0.37
C MET A 40 0.06 -3.72 0.02
N SER A 41 -0.15 -2.85 -0.97
CA SER A 41 -0.79 -1.53 -0.79
C SER A 41 -2.15 -1.65 -0.11
N ARG A 42 -3.00 -2.60 -0.56
CA ARG A 42 -4.32 -2.86 0.06
C ARG A 42 -4.21 -3.32 1.51
N LYS A 43 -3.27 -4.22 1.83
CA LYS A 43 -3.05 -4.67 3.21
C LYS A 43 -2.65 -3.53 4.14
N LEU A 44 -1.77 -2.64 3.68
CA LEU A 44 -1.33 -1.47 4.44
C LEU A 44 -2.46 -0.46 4.63
N LYS A 45 -3.26 -0.18 3.59
CA LYS A 45 -4.45 0.67 3.67
C LYS A 45 -5.45 0.14 4.71
N ASN A 46 -5.74 -1.16 4.69
CA ASN A 46 -6.63 -1.79 5.67
C ASN A 46 -6.10 -1.66 7.10
N LYS A 47 -4.81 -1.93 7.33
CA LYS A 47 -4.20 -1.74 8.65
C LYS A 47 -4.29 -0.30 9.14
N LEU A 48 -4.10 0.68 8.25
CA LEU A 48 -4.22 2.10 8.60
C LEU A 48 -5.65 2.48 9.00
N ILE A 49 -6.66 1.96 8.30
CA ILE A 49 -8.08 2.16 8.63
C ILE A 49 -8.38 1.57 10.01
N THR A 50 -7.96 0.34 10.28
CA THR A 50 -8.15 -0.31 11.59
C THR A 50 -7.48 0.47 12.72
N ILE A 51 -6.28 1.01 12.51
CA ILE A 51 -5.61 1.84 13.51
C ILE A 51 -6.42 3.11 13.78
N ASN A 52 -6.93 3.76 12.73
CA ASN A 52 -7.71 4.99 12.88
C ASN A 52 -9.09 4.75 13.54
N SER A 53 -9.76 3.63 13.28
CA SER A 53 -11.02 3.29 13.95
C SER A 53 -10.82 3.07 15.45
N VAL A 54 -9.77 2.34 15.84
CA VAL A 54 -9.41 2.11 17.25
C VAL A 54 -9.05 3.41 17.99
N GLN A 55 -8.48 4.40 17.30
CA GLN A 55 -8.18 5.70 17.93
C GLN A 55 -9.43 6.57 18.11
N ASN A 56 -10.44 6.44 17.26
CA ASN A 56 -11.71 7.16 17.41
C ASN A 56 -12.59 6.58 18.51
N GLU A 57 -12.54 5.28 18.79
CA GLU A 57 -13.28 4.67 19.92
C GLU A 57 -12.68 4.98 21.30
N LYS A 58 -11.41 5.39 21.34
CA LYS A 58 -10.70 5.75 22.60
C LYS A 58 -10.77 7.23 22.94
N LYS A 59 -11.50 8.03 22.15
CA LYS A 59 -11.61 9.47 22.28
C LYS A 59 -13.03 9.84 22.68
#